data_AF-A0A945Z9S9-F1
#
_entry.id   AF-A0A945Z9S9-F1
#
_cell.length_a   1.000
_cell.length_b   1.000
_cell.length_c   1.000
_cell.angle_alpha   90.00
_cell.angle_beta   90.00
_cell.angle_gamma   90.00
#
_symmetry.space_group_name_H-M   'P 1'
#
loop_
_entity.id
_entity.type
_entity.pdbx_description
1 polymer ?
#
loop_
_entity_poly.entity_id
_entity_poly.type
_entity_poly.pdbx_seq_one_letter_code
_entity_poly.pdbx_strand_id
1 'polypeptide(L)'
;MSRVSSILLLFLGAVTMFSGCETDIDIIAPKRDMTIIYGLLEANKDRQFIRINKAFVGEESATVLAGISGVNEYTENELSARIVEINPSGAETGKVWQLKSMYLDTKDTGIFASDSNKVYYFDTPLEGSGVNPLNPEKYYQLICVVDIDGEDVKTVTATTAVLGNTASSGGLAAITLLKPNLVGASSDPTQADRAEVDFLGAGDYRTSQEVTWSKAKGGVAYNSYYRFYYKDVDTISGAVRKDSMIFTVGSRRVDNPDNPGSVSFVMSPKEFFIAIDRDVPDYDFGNESFKRIASDTLQYFLEVADNNLATYMEVNQPKTEIIQEQPEYTNVENGIGLFASRYITSTRTSKQDAFKSGRVFKGQTLEELLYSNQVVSSGDDDEKYYTVNKGFTRPGRCNDALQTCK
;
A
#
# COMPACT_ATOMS: atom_id res chain seq x y z
N MET A 1 -0.29 52.80 90.22
CA MET A 1 0.84 52.19 89.50
C MET A 1 0.24 51.27 88.44
N SER A 2 -0.18 51.81 87.29
CA SER A 2 0.48 51.71 85.95
C SER A 2 0.80 50.26 85.55
N ARG A 3 0.15 49.57 84.59
CA ARG A 3 -0.20 49.80 83.16
C ARG A 3 0.65 48.85 82.26
N VAL A 4 -0.03 48.24 81.27
CA VAL A 4 0.44 47.61 79.99
C VAL A 4 1.05 46.20 80.13
N SER A 5 0.53 45.09 79.59
CA SER A 5 0.13 44.64 78.22
C SER A 5 1.27 44.26 77.26
N SER A 6 1.12 43.07 76.64
CA SER A 6 1.53 42.70 75.27
C SER A 6 2.88 41.98 74.97
N ILE A 7 2.72 40.84 74.28
CA ILE A 7 3.46 40.33 73.09
C ILE A 7 4.56 39.22 73.26
N LEU A 8 4.17 38.01 72.82
CA LEU A 8 4.79 37.16 71.77
C LEU A 8 6.13 36.43 72.05
N LEU A 9 6.10 35.10 72.08
CA LEU A 9 6.84 34.12 71.23
C LEU A 9 6.72 32.73 71.90
N LEU A 10 5.85 31.83 71.42
CA LEU A 10 6.11 30.87 70.34
C LEU A 10 7.04 29.73 70.78
N PHE A 11 6.45 28.61 71.24
CA PHE A 11 6.95 27.24 70.97
C PHE A 11 5.86 26.20 71.32
N LEU A 12 4.81 26.18 70.50
CA LEU A 12 3.91 25.04 70.36
C LEU A 12 4.57 24.08 69.36
N GLY A 13 5.43 23.18 69.85
CA GLY A 13 5.97 22.05 69.09
C GLY A 13 5.36 20.77 69.66
N ALA A 14 4.16 20.41 69.23
CA ALA A 14 3.96 19.42 68.18
C ALA A 14 4.57 18.05 68.55
N VAL A 15 3.84 17.31 69.38
CA VAL A 15 3.92 15.85 69.44
C VAL A 15 3.40 15.33 68.10
N THR A 16 4.28 15.26 67.11
CA THR A 16 3.99 14.56 65.85
C THR A 16 4.15 13.06 66.11
N MET A 17 3.01 12.39 66.19
CA MET A 17 2.90 10.96 65.93
C MET A 17 3.58 10.69 64.58
N PHE A 18 4.66 9.91 64.59
CA PHE A 18 5.15 9.26 63.38
C PHE A 18 4.16 8.16 63.01
N SER A 19 3.04 8.55 62.39
CA SER A 19 2.38 7.66 61.45
C SER A 19 3.32 7.58 60.25
N GLY A 20 4.13 6.52 60.19
CA GLY A 20 4.76 6.11 58.96
C GLY A 20 3.66 5.84 57.95
N CYS A 21 3.33 6.83 57.13
CA CYS A 21 2.75 6.56 55.83
C CYS A 21 3.85 5.82 55.08
N GLU A 22 3.78 4.50 55.02
CA GLU A 22 4.39 3.77 53.91
C GLU A 22 3.75 4.37 52.66
N THR A 23 4.46 5.28 52.01
CA THR A 23 4.21 5.51 50.60
C THR A 23 4.86 4.33 49.89
N ASP A 24 4.15 3.21 49.82
CA ASP A 24 4.37 2.25 48.75
C ASP A 24 4.04 3.00 47.45
N ILE A 25 5.07 3.66 46.93
CA ILE A 25 5.07 4.04 45.53
C ILE A 25 5.34 2.70 44.85
N ASP A 26 4.29 2.07 44.34
CA ASP A 26 4.44 1.08 43.28
C ASP A 26 5.12 1.82 42.11
N ILE A 27 6.46 1.74 42.06
CA ILE A 27 7.28 2.17 40.91
C ILE A 27 7.06 1.21 39.71
N ILE A 28 6.18 0.23 39.88
CA ILE A 28 5.76 -0.70 38.86
C ILE A 28 4.39 -0.22 38.40
N ALA A 29 4.34 0.40 37.22
CA ALA A 29 3.07 0.55 36.53
C ALA A 29 2.46 -0.86 36.40
N PRO A 30 1.20 -1.10 36.80
CA PRO A 30 0.57 -2.41 36.61
C PRO A 30 0.75 -2.81 35.15
N LYS A 31 1.08 -4.08 34.91
CA LYS A 31 1.23 -4.65 33.56
C LYS A 31 0.05 -4.19 32.73
N ARG A 32 0.29 -3.24 31.82
CA ARG A 32 -0.75 -2.68 30.95
C ARG A 32 -0.51 -3.26 29.58
N ASP A 33 -1.29 -4.28 29.26
CA ASP A 33 -1.34 -4.76 27.89
C ASP A 33 -1.87 -3.64 26.99
N MET A 34 -1.09 -3.22 26.02
CA MET A 34 -1.51 -2.22 25.05
C MET A 34 -1.93 -2.93 23.77
N THR A 35 -3.20 -2.78 23.38
CA THR A 35 -3.69 -3.37 22.12
C THR A 35 -3.16 -2.57 20.94
N ILE A 36 -2.47 -3.26 20.04
CA ILE A 36 -1.94 -2.69 18.79
C ILE A 36 -2.82 -3.18 17.63
N ILE A 37 -3.39 -2.24 16.87
CA ILE A 37 -4.26 -2.52 15.74
C ILE A 37 -3.66 -1.97 14.45
N TYR A 38 -3.55 -2.82 13.43
CA TYR A 38 -3.28 -2.41 12.06
C TYR A 38 -4.32 -3.01 11.11
N GLY A 39 -5.15 -2.18 10.50
CA GLY A 39 -6.15 -2.61 9.52
C GLY A 39 -6.27 -1.60 8.40
N LEU A 40 -6.21 -2.09 7.15
CA LEU A 40 -6.39 -1.29 5.94
C LEU A 40 -7.54 -1.88 5.14
N LEU A 41 -8.72 -1.26 5.23
CA LEU A 41 -9.91 -1.73 4.50
C LEU A 41 -9.83 -1.37 3.02
N GLU A 42 -10.23 -2.31 2.17
CA GLU A 42 -10.24 -2.17 0.71
C GLU A 42 -11.61 -2.58 0.16
N ALA A 43 -12.39 -1.61 -0.34
CA ALA A 43 -13.74 -1.89 -0.86
C ALA A 43 -13.76 -2.82 -2.08
N ASN A 44 -12.64 -2.94 -2.79
CA ASN A 44 -12.48 -3.79 -3.97
C ASN A 44 -11.91 -5.20 -3.65
N LYS A 45 -11.99 -5.65 -2.39
CA LYS A 45 -11.55 -6.98 -1.96
C LYS A 45 -12.68 -7.77 -1.30
N ASP A 46 -12.72 -9.07 -1.57
CA ASP A 46 -13.68 -10.00 -0.96
C ASP A 46 -13.36 -10.30 0.51
N ARG A 47 -12.11 -10.12 0.94
CA ARG A 47 -11.66 -10.40 2.31
C ARG A 47 -10.82 -9.25 2.82
N GLN A 48 -11.12 -8.84 4.05
CA GLN A 48 -10.43 -7.78 4.76
C GLN A 48 -9.58 -8.40 5.86
N PHE A 49 -8.35 -7.90 6.05
CA PHE A 49 -7.44 -8.38 7.07
C PHE A 49 -7.10 -7.27 8.07
N ILE A 50 -7.03 -7.63 9.34
CA ILE A 50 -6.72 -6.74 10.46
C ILE A 50 -5.76 -7.51 11.37
N ARG A 51 -4.64 -6.88 11.73
CA ARG A 51 -3.71 -7.40 12.72
C ARG A 51 -4.03 -6.78 14.07
N ILE A 52 -4.25 -7.62 15.08
CA ILE A 52 -4.56 -7.21 16.45
C ILE A 52 -3.61 -7.97 17.36
N ASN A 53 -2.71 -7.25 18.02
CA ASN A 53 -1.70 -7.81 18.93
C ASN A 53 -1.77 -7.14 20.30
N LYS A 54 -1.18 -7.77 21.31
CA LYS A 54 -0.85 -7.13 22.59
C LYS A 54 0.63 -6.75 22.64
N ALA A 55 0.91 -5.50 23.00
CA ALA A 55 2.22 -5.07 23.45
C ALA A 55 2.33 -5.37 24.95
N PHE A 56 3.38 -6.08 25.33
CA PHE A 56 3.71 -6.24 26.75
C PHE A 56 4.57 -5.09 27.22
N VAL A 57 4.12 -4.45 28.30
CA VAL A 57 4.96 -3.57 29.10
C VAL A 57 5.26 -4.33 30.40
N GLY A 58 6.50 -4.79 30.59
CA GLY A 58 6.91 -5.63 31.72
C GLY A 58 8.42 -5.61 31.99
N GLU A 59 8.85 -6.28 33.07
CA GLU A 59 10.24 -6.27 33.58
C GLU A 59 11.24 -7.08 32.75
N GLU A 60 10.78 -8.07 31.97
CA GLU A 60 11.65 -8.85 31.10
C GLU A 60 12.13 -8.01 29.91
N SER A 61 13.38 -8.21 29.50
CA SER A 61 13.90 -7.49 28.34
C SER A 61 13.08 -7.84 27.10
N ALA A 62 12.77 -6.85 26.27
CA ALA A 62 12.01 -7.01 25.03
C ALA A 62 12.59 -8.12 24.12
N THR A 63 13.89 -8.42 24.24
CA THR A 63 14.59 -9.49 23.54
C THR A 63 14.17 -10.90 23.98
N VAL A 64 13.89 -11.12 25.27
CA VAL A 64 13.44 -12.43 25.80
C VAL A 64 12.00 -12.70 25.38
N LEU A 65 11.12 -11.71 25.55
CA LEU A 65 9.72 -11.81 25.11
C LEU A 65 9.60 -11.97 23.59
N ALA A 66 10.42 -11.25 22.79
CA ALA A 66 10.44 -11.40 21.34
C ALA A 66 10.90 -12.78 20.83
N GLY A 67 11.50 -13.61 21.70
CA GLY A 67 11.87 -14.99 21.41
C GLY A 67 10.74 -16.01 21.63
N ILE A 68 9.64 -15.62 22.28
CA ILE A 68 8.51 -16.51 22.57
C ILE A 68 7.47 -16.38 21.45
N SER A 69 7.26 -17.46 20.70
CA SER A 69 6.28 -17.49 19.61
C SER A 69 4.86 -17.25 20.12
N GLY A 70 4.10 -16.40 19.43
CA GLY A 70 2.69 -16.11 19.74
C GLY A 70 2.45 -15.34 21.04
N VAL A 71 3.51 -14.91 21.74
CA VAL A 71 3.37 -14.22 23.03
C VAL A 71 2.51 -12.95 22.87
N ASN A 72 2.70 -12.22 21.78
CA ASN A 72 2.01 -10.96 21.47
C ASN A 72 0.61 -11.16 20.87
N GLU A 73 0.08 -12.38 20.84
CA GLU A 73 -1.20 -12.72 20.24
C GLU A 73 -2.26 -12.97 21.32
N TYR A 74 -3.48 -12.51 21.08
CA TYR A 74 -4.60 -12.83 21.95
C TYR A 74 -5.07 -14.27 21.73
N THR A 75 -5.41 -14.98 22.80
CA THR A 75 -6.13 -16.25 22.70
C THR A 75 -7.57 -16.02 22.21
N GLU A 76 -8.29 -17.10 21.85
CA GLU A 76 -9.69 -16.99 21.42
C GLU A 76 -10.64 -16.53 22.53
N ASN A 77 -10.27 -16.77 23.80
CA ASN A 77 -11.06 -16.34 24.95
C ASN A 77 -10.73 -14.91 25.38
N GLU A 78 -9.52 -14.42 25.06
CA GLU A 78 -9.06 -13.08 25.47
C GLU A 78 -9.59 -11.94 24.60
N LEU A 79 -10.00 -12.22 23.36
CA LEU A 79 -10.38 -11.18 22.40
C LEU A 79 -11.63 -11.57 21.59
N SER A 80 -12.65 -10.71 21.68
CA SER A 80 -13.78 -10.69 20.76
C SER A 80 -13.73 -9.43 19.90
N ALA A 81 -13.58 -9.59 18.57
CA ALA A 81 -13.47 -8.48 17.64
C ALA A 81 -14.55 -8.51 16.55
N ARG A 82 -15.11 -7.34 16.21
CA ARG A 82 -16.13 -7.18 15.17
C ARG A 82 -16.02 -5.86 14.43
N ILE A 83 -16.48 -5.83 13.19
CA ILE A 83 -16.75 -4.59 12.43
C ILE A 83 -18.24 -4.28 12.48
N VAL A 84 -18.57 -3.01 12.70
CA VAL A 84 -19.94 -2.46 12.60
C VAL A 84 -19.99 -1.43 11.48
N GLU A 85 -20.95 -1.55 10.58
CA GLU A 85 -21.23 -0.51 9.57
C GLU A 85 -22.09 0.60 10.19
N ILE A 86 -21.64 1.83 10.07
CA ILE A 86 -22.33 3.02 10.58
C ILE A 86 -22.61 4.01 9.45
N ASN A 87 -23.74 4.71 9.57
CA ASN A 87 -24.08 5.82 8.69
C ASN A 87 -23.18 7.03 8.97
N PRO A 88 -23.06 8.00 8.03
CA PRO A 88 -22.39 9.27 8.30
C PRO A 88 -22.95 10.05 9.49
N SER A 89 -24.20 9.78 9.90
CA SER A 89 -24.81 10.33 11.12
C SER A 89 -24.34 9.67 12.42
N GLY A 90 -23.55 8.60 12.35
CA GLY A 90 -23.09 7.79 13.49
C GLY A 90 -24.02 6.63 13.88
N ALA A 91 -25.23 6.55 13.31
CA ALA A 91 -26.17 5.46 13.61
C ALA A 91 -25.76 4.14 12.92
N GLU A 92 -25.75 3.03 13.66
CA GLU A 92 -25.51 1.69 13.11
C GLU A 92 -26.52 1.33 12.02
N THR A 93 -26.07 0.65 10.96
CA THR A 93 -26.97 0.13 9.91
C THR A 93 -27.57 -1.23 10.27
N GLY A 94 -27.08 -1.85 11.34
CA GLY A 94 -27.38 -3.23 11.74
C GLY A 94 -26.49 -4.28 11.09
N LYS A 95 -25.60 -3.92 10.15
CA LYS A 95 -24.61 -4.86 9.62
C LYS A 95 -23.41 -4.98 10.55
N VAL A 96 -23.11 -6.22 10.92
CA VAL A 96 -22.00 -6.58 11.81
C VAL A 96 -21.25 -7.77 11.24
N TRP A 97 -19.92 -7.70 11.19
CA TRP A 97 -19.05 -8.81 10.82
C TRP A 97 -18.20 -9.22 12.00
N GLN A 98 -18.36 -10.46 12.48
CA GLN A 98 -17.47 -11.03 13.48
C GLN A 98 -16.14 -11.42 12.82
N LEU A 99 -15.03 -11.02 13.44
CA LEU A 99 -13.70 -11.35 12.94
C LEU A 99 -13.38 -12.81 13.24
N LYS A 100 -12.85 -13.50 12.25
CA LYS A 100 -12.25 -14.84 12.38
C LYS A 100 -10.73 -14.70 12.40
N SER A 101 -10.02 -15.62 13.03
CA SER A 101 -8.55 -15.59 13.04
C SER A 101 -7.94 -16.70 12.17
N MET A 102 -6.75 -16.46 11.63
CA MET A 102 -5.92 -17.44 10.94
C MET A 102 -4.44 -17.08 11.07
N TYR A 103 -3.56 -18.05 10.83
CA TYR A 103 -2.11 -17.81 10.73
C TYR A 103 -1.72 -17.65 9.25
N LEU A 104 -0.80 -16.74 8.96
CA LEU A 104 -0.23 -16.55 7.63
C LEU A 104 1.14 -17.21 7.52
N ASP A 105 1.28 -18.15 6.57
CA ASP A 105 2.51 -18.92 6.33
C ASP A 105 3.49 -18.18 5.41
N THR A 106 3.98 -17.00 5.80
CA THR A 106 4.95 -16.26 4.96
C THR A 106 5.95 -15.43 5.77
N LYS A 107 6.97 -16.07 6.36
CA LYS A 107 8.23 -15.39 6.70
C LYS A 107 9.44 -16.32 6.50
N ASP A 108 10.53 -15.74 6.01
CA ASP A 108 11.85 -16.38 6.00
C ASP A 108 12.36 -16.57 7.45
N THR A 109 13.06 -17.68 7.68
CA THR A 109 13.64 -18.05 8.99
C THR A 109 14.68 -17.02 9.45
N GLY A 110 14.53 -16.49 10.67
CA GLY A 110 15.46 -15.53 11.30
C GLY A 110 15.59 -15.73 12.82
N ILE A 111 16.42 -14.92 13.48
CA ILE A 111 16.73 -15.00 14.93
C ILE A 111 15.55 -14.52 15.82
N PHE A 112 14.57 -13.83 15.23
CA PHE A 112 13.28 -13.52 15.86
C PHE A 112 12.29 -14.63 15.57
N ALA A 113 11.42 -14.98 16.52
CA ALA A 113 10.41 -16.04 16.36
C ALA A 113 9.66 -15.86 15.03
N SER A 114 9.91 -16.76 14.08
CA SER A 114 9.40 -16.70 12.71
C SER A 114 7.99 -17.26 12.56
N ASP A 115 7.36 -17.71 13.65
CA ASP A 115 6.41 -18.83 13.54
C ASP A 115 4.96 -18.50 13.87
N SER A 116 4.63 -17.28 14.31
CA SER A 116 3.24 -16.88 14.52
C SER A 116 2.94 -15.52 13.91
N ASN A 117 2.09 -15.52 12.88
CA ASN A 117 1.55 -14.32 12.25
C ASN A 117 0.03 -14.42 12.24
N LYS A 118 -0.57 -14.43 13.43
CA LYS A 118 -2.02 -14.42 13.58
C LYS A 118 -2.59 -13.12 13.03
N VAL A 119 -3.56 -13.25 12.14
CA VAL A 119 -4.34 -12.16 11.57
C VAL A 119 -5.82 -12.44 11.77
N TYR A 120 -6.60 -11.38 11.86
CA TYR A 120 -8.04 -11.43 11.92
C TYR A 120 -8.62 -11.00 10.57
N TYR A 121 -9.74 -11.59 10.17
CA TYR A 121 -10.35 -11.31 8.88
C TYR A 121 -11.87 -11.40 8.93
N PHE A 122 -12.51 -10.74 7.96
CA PHE A 122 -13.92 -10.91 7.64
C PHE A 122 -14.13 -10.83 6.13
N ASP A 123 -15.20 -11.46 5.65
CA ASP A 123 -15.51 -11.56 4.22
C ASP A 123 -16.60 -10.54 3.83
N THR A 124 -16.34 -9.81 2.74
CA THR A 124 -17.23 -8.85 2.06
C THR A 124 -17.28 -9.15 0.56
N PRO A 125 -17.92 -10.25 0.15
CA PRO A 125 -18.01 -10.66 -1.26
C PRO A 125 -18.46 -9.54 -2.20
N LEU A 126 -17.81 -9.43 -3.36
CA LEU A 126 -18.00 -8.32 -4.30
C LEU A 126 -19.32 -8.42 -5.09
N GLU A 127 -19.81 -9.62 -5.47
CA GLU A 127 -21.14 -9.85 -6.07
C GLU A 127 -21.59 -11.34 -5.95
N GLY A 128 -22.91 -11.60 -6.00
CA GLY A 128 -23.47 -12.95 -6.26
C GLY A 128 -23.69 -13.87 -5.05
N SER A 129 -23.33 -13.46 -3.83
CA SER A 129 -23.41 -14.31 -2.63
C SER A 129 -24.31 -13.78 -1.51
N GLY A 130 -25.18 -12.80 -1.79
CA GLY A 130 -26.10 -12.23 -0.79
C GLY A 130 -25.42 -11.40 0.31
N VAL A 131 -24.11 -11.14 0.18
CA VAL A 131 -23.34 -10.24 1.05
C VAL A 131 -22.79 -9.13 0.16
N ASN A 132 -22.94 -7.88 0.60
CA ASN A 132 -22.55 -6.71 -0.16
C ASN A 132 -21.08 -6.35 0.10
N PRO A 133 -20.35 -5.82 -0.91
CA PRO A 133 -19.04 -5.21 -0.70
C PRO A 133 -19.12 -4.06 0.30
N LEU A 134 -17.97 -3.65 0.83
CA LEU A 134 -17.90 -2.42 1.63
C LEU A 134 -18.39 -1.24 0.78
N ASN A 135 -19.27 -0.44 1.36
CA ASN A 135 -19.94 0.68 0.72
C ASN A 135 -19.14 1.98 0.98
N PRO A 136 -18.62 2.66 -0.06
CA PRO A 136 -17.90 3.93 0.07
C PRO A 136 -18.70 5.10 0.67
N GLU A 137 -20.01 4.94 0.85
CA GLU A 137 -20.89 5.92 1.50
C GLU A 137 -21.10 5.64 3.00
N LYS A 138 -20.40 4.64 3.56
CA LYS A 138 -20.50 4.22 4.96
C LYS A 138 -19.15 4.30 5.66
N TYR A 139 -19.23 4.27 6.99
CA TYR A 139 -18.06 4.15 7.86
C TYR A 139 -18.09 2.77 8.54
N TYR A 140 -16.92 2.31 8.94
CA TYR A 140 -16.70 1.01 9.54
C TYR A 140 -15.97 1.20 10.85
N GLN A 141 -16.60 0.75 11.94
CA GLN A 141 -16.04 0.80 13.27
C GLN A 141 -15.57 -0.61 13.67
N LEU A 142 -14.28 -0.74 13.95
CA LEU A 142 -13.71 -1.90 14.62
C LEU A 142 -13.95 -1.76 16.12
N ILE A 143 -14.49 -2.82 16.73
CA ILE A 143 -14.71 -2.92 18.16
C ILE A 143 -14.04 -4.21 18.63
N CYS A 144 -13.05 -4.06 19.50
CA CYS A 144 -12.32 -5.16 20.14
C CYS A 144 -12.61 -5.13 21.64
N VAL A 145 -13.27 -6.16 22.14
CA VAL A 145 -13.45 -6.39 23.58
C VAL A 145 -12.34 -7.32 24.03
N VAL A 146 -11.49 -6.84 24.93
CA VAL A 146 -10.35 -7.58 25.49
C VAL A 146 -10.68 -7.92 26.93
N ASP A 147 -10.65 -9.21 27.25
CA ASP A 147 -10.98 -9.78 28.55
C ASP A 147 -9.87 -10.75 28.95
N ILE A 148 -8.91 -10.27 29.74
CA ILE A 148 -7.76 -11.04 30.19
C ILE A 148 -7.96 -11.34 31.67
N ASP A 149 -7.78 -12.59 32.07
CA ASP A 149 -7.89 -13.00 33.46
C ASP A 149 -6.98 -12.14 34.37
N GLY A 150 -7.62 -11.41 35.29
CA GLY A 150 -6.93 -10.54 36.25
C GLY A 150 -6.77 -9.07 35.82
N GLU A 151 -7.26 -8.68 34.65
CA GLU A 151 -7.35 -7.29 34.19
C GLU A 151 -8.80 -6.82 34.04
N ASP A 152 -9.04 -5.51 34.07
CA ASP A 152 -10.35 -4.94 33.74
C ASP A 152 -10.65 -5.12 32.25
N VAL A 153 -11.88 -5.56 31.94
CA VAL A 153 -12.36 -5.67 30.56
C VAL A 153 -12.29 -4.29 29.88
N LYS A 154 -11.58 -4.22 28.76
CA LYS A 154 -11.41 -2.99 27.98
C LYS A 154 -11.98 -3.12 26.58
N THR A 155 -12.46 -1.99 26.06
CA THR A 155 -12.94 -1.89 24.68
C THR A 155 -12.01 -0.96 23.90
N VAL A 156 -11.44 -1.49 22.83
CA VAL A 156 -10.56 -0.77 21.90
C VAL A 156 -11.32 -0.55 20.60
N THR A 157 -11.38 0.69 20.14
CA THR A 157 -12.19 1.09 18.98
C THR A 157 -11.37 1.84 17.95
N ALA A 158 -11.72 1.68 16.67
CA ALA A 158 -11.16 2.49 15.61
C ALA A 158 -12.16 2.61 14.47
N THR A 159 -12.22 3.77 13.81
CA THR A 159 -13.22 4.04 12.76
C THR A 159 -12.57 4.57 11.50
N THR A 160 -13.02 4.06 10.34
CA THR A 160 -12.60 4.58 9.03
C THR A 160 -13.74 4.52 8.02
N ALA A 161 -13.74 5.46 7.07
CA ALA A 161 -14.48 5.27 5.81
C ALA A 161 -13.69 4.32 4.90
N VAL A 162 -14.32 3.84 3.81
CA VAL A 162 -13.63 3.09 2.75
C VAL A 162 -13.51 3.91 1.48
N LEU A 163 -12.35 3.82 0.85
CA LEU A 163 -12.11 4.44 -0.45
C LEU A 163 -12.89 3.71 -1.55
N GLY A 164 -13.42 4.49 -2.49
CA GLY A 164 -14.09 3.95 -3.67
C GLY A 164 -15.14 4.89 -4.21
N ASN A 165 -15.63 4.60 -5.42
CA ASN A 165 -16.72 5.35 -6.03
C ASN A 165 -17.97 4.47 -6.06
N THR A 166 -19.15 5.09 -5.93
CA THR A 166 -20.42 4.37 -6.05
C THR A 166 -20.90 4.42 -7.50
N ALA A 167 -21.22 3.26 -8.09
CA ALA A 167 -21.79 3.18 -9.43
C ALA A 167 -23.25 3.66 -9.43
N SER A 168 -23.72 4.24 -10.56
CA SER A 168 -25.11 4.67 -10.71
C SER A 168 -26.12 3.52 -10.62
N SER A 169 -25.69 2.30 -10.96
CA SER A 169 -26.45 1.05 -10.81
C SER A 169 -26.48 0.51 -9.37
N GLY A 170 -25.81 1.17 -8.42
CA GLY A 170 -25.44 0.60 -7.13
C GLY A 170 -24.17 -0.24 -7.21
N GLY A 171 -23.48 -0.38 -6.08
CA GLY A 171 -22.20 -1.10 -5.97
C GLY A 171 -20.98 -0.21 -6.22
N LEU A 172 -19.81 -0.85 -6.34
CA LEU A 172 -18.52 -0.17 -6.47
C LEU A 172 -18.21 0.15 -7.94
N ALA A 173 -18.01 1.42 -8.27
CA ALA A 173 -17.49 1.85 -9.56
C ALA A 173 -15.97 1.66 -9.62
N ALA A 174 -15.48 1.16 -10.75
CA ALA A 174 -14.07 0.90 -10.96
C ALA A 174 -13.26 2.20 -11.06
N ILE A 175 -12.10 2.21 -10.41
CA ILE A 175 -11.06 3.21 -10.66
C ILE A 175 -10.24 2.77 -11.88
N THR A 176 -10.19 3.64 -12.89
CA THR A 176 -9.69 3.30 -14.22
C THR A 176 -8.60 4.26 -14.67
N LEU A 177 -7.64 3.73 -15.41
CA LEU A 177 -6.63 4.53 -16.08
C LEU A 177 -7.26 5.21 -17.31
N LEU A 178 -7.34 6.53 -17.28
CA LEU A 178 -7.88 7.39 -18.33
C LEU A 178 -6.83 7.71 -19.39
N LYS A 179 -5.56 7.92 -19.01
CA LYS A 179 -4.45 8.12 -19.96
C LYS A 179 -3.21 7.33 -19.56
N PRO A 180 -2.47 6.71 -20.50
CA PRO A 180 -2.78 6.63 -21.94
C PRO A 180 -4.09 5.86 -22.22
N ASN A 181 -4.77 6.22 -23.31
CA ASN A 181 -6.05 5.62 -23.70
C ASN A 181 -5.86 4.16 -24.15
N LEU A 182 -6.91 3.35 -24.03
CA LEU A 182 -6.99 2.07 -24.73
C LEU A 182 -7.38 2.32 -26.19
N VAL A 183 -6.66 1.70 -27.13
CA VAL A 183 -7.03 1.73 -28.56
C VAL A 183 -8.46 1.19 -28.72
N GLY A 184 -9.30 1.95 -29.43
CA GLY A 184 -10.72 1.63 -29.65
C GLY A 184 -11.73 2.31 -28.72
N ALA A 185 -11.31 3.16 -27.78
CA ALA A 185 -12.21 3.90 -26.88
C ALA A 185 -12.82 5.18 -27.49
N SER A 186 -12.38 5.61 -28.68
CA SER A 186 -12.95 6.77 -29.40
C SER A 186 -13.90 6.31 -30.50
N SER A 187 -15.11 6.90 -30.54
CA SER A 187 -16.08 6.71 -31.63
C SER A 187 -15.72 7.46 -32.91
N ASP A 188 -14.75 8.36 -32.86
CA ASP A 188 -14.19 9.05 -34.03
C ASP A 188 -12.74 8.57 -34.26
N PRO A 189 -12.47 7.79 -35.32
CA PRO A 189 -11.13 7.32 -35.64
C PRO A 189 -10.14 8.46 -35.87
N THR A 190 -10.59 9.62 -36.33
CA THR A 190 -9.73 10.76 -36.69
C THR A 190 -9.34 11.64 -35.49
N GLN A 191 -10.11 11.56 -34.40
CA GLN A 191 -9.93 12.32 -33.15
C GLN A 191 -9.61 11.42 -31.94
N ALA A 192 -9.46 10.12 -32.15
CA ALA A 192 -8.86 9.26 -31.15
C ALA A 192 -7.43 9.77 -30.91
N ASP A 193 -7.08 10.14 -29.68
CA ASP A 193 -5.68 10.05 -29.25
C ASP A 193 -5.29 8.57 -29.44
N ARG A 194 -4.75 8.24 -30.63
CA ARG A 194 -4.48 6.86 -31.09
C ARG A 194 -3.31 6.20 -30.37
N ALA A 195 -2.85 6.75 -29.26
CA ALA A 195 -1.63 6.31 -28.62
C ALA A 195 -1.92 5.29 -27.51
N GLU A 196 -1.98 4.03 -27.93
CA GLU A 196 -1.12 3.01 -27.32
C GLU A 196 0.22 3.61 -26.84
N VAL A 197 0.81 3.04 -25.79
CA VAL A 197 2.04 3.52 -25.13
C VAL A 197 3.06 3.94 -26.20
N ASP A 198 3.20 5.25 -26.40
CA ASP A 198 4.00 5.87 -27.44
C ASP A 198 5.16 6.61 -26.77
N PHE A 199 6.25 5.89 -26.54
CA PHE A 199 7.43 6.43 -25.84
C PHE A 199 8.37 7.18 -26.78
N LEU A 200 8.05 7.23 -28.07
CA LEU A 200 8.86 7.90 -29.08
C LEU A 200 8.10 9.07 -29.70
N GLY A 201 8.83 10.07 -30.19
CA GLY A 201 8.27 11.23 -30.87
C GLY A 201 9.34 11.91 -31.71
N ALA A 202 9.01 12.23 -32.97
CA ALA A 202 9.91 12.95 -33.88
C ALA A 202 11.33 12.31 -34.05
N GLY A 203 11.42 10.98 -33.96
CA GLY A 203 12.71 10.27 -34.09
C GLY A 203 13.56 10.27 -32.82
N ASP A 204 12.98 10.60 -31.66
CA ASP A 204 13.67 10.64 -30.37
C ASP A 204 12.80 10.04 -29.26
N TYR A 205 13.40 9.76 -28.10
CA TYR A 205 12.72 9.37 -26.88
C TYR A 205 11.90 10.52 -26.33
N ARG A 206 10.63 10.28 -26.01
CA ARG A 206 9.82 11.28 -25.30
C ARG A 206 10.36 11.48 -23.89
N THR A 207 10.45 12.73 -23.48
CA THR A 207 10.87 13.12 -22.13
C THR A 207 9.69 13.35 -21.19
N SER A 208 8.46 13.37 -21.72
CA SER A 208 7.25 13.50 -20.92
C SER A 208 6.07 12.75 -21.53
N GLN A 209 5.26 12.15 -20.65
CA GLN A 209 3.96 11.58 -20.97
C GLN A 209 3.03 11.70 -19.76
N GLU A 210 1.78 12.10 -20.02
CA GLU A 210 0.74 12.16 -18.99
C GLU A 210 0.19 10.76 -18.69
N VAL A 211 0.06 10.46 -17.40
CA VAL A 211 -0.63 9.28 -16.87
C VAL A 211 -1.77 9.77 -15.99
N THR A 212 -3.01 9.46 -16.36
CA THR A 212 -4.19 10.01 -15.67
C THR A 212 -5.10 8.88 -15.21
N TRP A 213 -5.52 8.91 -13.96
CA TRP A 213 -6.48 7.97 -13.38
C TRP A 213 -7.77 8.69 -12.96
N SER A 214 -8.90 7.99 -12.97
CA SER A 214 -10.08 8.47 -12.25
C SER A 214 -9.78 8.50 -10.74
N LYS A 215 -10.36 9.49 -10.04
CA LYS A 215 -10.08 9.69 -8.62
C LYS A 215 -10.98 8.80 -7.75
N ALA A 216 -10.46 8.32 -6.62
CA ALA A 216 -11.26 7.67 -5.57
C ALA A 216 -11.87 8.73 -4.65
N LYS A 217 -13.15 8.65 -4.32
CA LYS A 217 -13.71 9.45 -3.22
C LYS A 217 -12.97 9.13 -1.92
N GLY A 218 -12.66 10.16 -1.13
CA GLY A 218 -11.90 10.04 0.12
C GLY A 218 -10.39 9.84 -0.04
N GLY A 219 -9.89 9.65 -1.27
CA GLY A 219 -8.48 9.39 -1.52
C GLY A 219 -7.65 10.67 -1.47
N VAL A 220 -6.62 10.69 -0.61
CA VAL A 220 -5.78 11.86 -0.33
C VAL A 220 -4.39 11.73 -0.97
N ALA A 221 -3.74 10.58 -0.81
CA ALA A 221 -2.43 10.33 -1.41
C ALA A 221 -2.53 9.23 -2.46
N TYR A 222 -1.92 9.49 -3.61
CA TYR A 222 -1.93 8.62 -4.78
C TYR A 222 -0.50 8.30 -5.19
N ASN A 223 -0.23 7.04 -5.47
CA ASN A 223 1.04 6.57 -6.01
C ASN A 223 0.79 5.76 -7.28
N SER A 224 1.48 6.11 -8.36
CA SER A 224 1.34 5.46 -9.66
C SER A 224 2.68 4.90 -10.12
N TYR A 225 2.65 3.71 -10.69
CA TYR A 225 3.79 3.04 -11.30
C TYR A 225 3.30 2.11 -12.40
N TYR A 226 4.19 1.68 -13.27
CA TYR A 226 3.89 0.64 -14.24
C TYR A 226 4.93 -0.47 -14.19
N ARG A 227 4.54 -1.63 -14.72
CA ARG A 227 5.38 -2.80 -14.81
C ARG A 227 5.45 -3.30 -16.24
N PHE A 228 6.67 -3.50 -16.69
CA PHE A 228 6.99 -4.19 -17.94
C PHE A 228 7.31 -5.65 -17.61
N TYR A 229 6.72 -6.58 -18.37
CA TYR A 229 6.97 -8.01 -18.20
C TYR A 229 7.78 -8.55 -19.37
N TYR A 230 8.63 -9.53 -19.10
CA TYR A 230 9.25 -10.35 -20.11
C TYR A 230 9.42 -11.77 -19.59
N LYS A 231 9.77 -12.70 -20.48
CA LYS A 231 10.06 -14.08 -20.10
C LYS A 231 11.22 -14.63 -20.92
N ASP A 232 12.03 -15.44 -20.28
CA ASP A 232 13.06 -16.22 -20.94
C ASP A 232 12.54 -17.65 -21.11
N VAL A 233 12.62 -18.17 -22.33
CA VAL A 233 12.23 -19.54 -22.67
C VAL A 233 13.47 -20.32 -23.07
N ASP A 234 13.91 -21.25 -22.23
CA ASP A 234 15.07 -22.09 -22.50
C ASP A 234 14.91 -22.83 -23.84
N THR A 235 15.94 -22.79 -24.69
CA THR A 235 15.84 -23.28 -26.08
C THR A 235 15.84 -24.81 -26.18
N ILE A 236 16.26 -25.52 -25.13
CA ILE A 236 16.36 -26.99 -25.10
C ILE A 236 15.17 -27.60 -24.36
N SER A 237 14.96 -27.16 -23.12
CA SER A 237 13.95 -27.70 -22.20
C SER A 237 12.58 -27.06 -22.37
N GLY A 238 12.50 -25.86 -22.96
CA GLY A 238 11.28 -25.06 -23.02
C GLY A 238 10.85 -24.48 -21.66
N ALA A 239 11.69 -24.58 -20.62
CA ALA A 239 11.40 -24.00 -19.31
C ALA A 239 11.21 -22.49 -19.41
N VAL A 240 10.19 -21.97 -18.73
CA VAL A 240 9.83 -20.54 -18.79
C VAL A 240 10.19 -19.86 -17.47
N ARG A 241 11.11 -18.90 -17.53
CA ARG A 241 11.40 -17.97 -16.43
C ARG A 241 10.69 -16.64 -16.71
N LYS A 242 9.80 -16.22 -15.81
CA LYS A 242 9.10 -14.93 -15.92
C LYS A 242 9.87 -13.87 -15.13
N ASP A 243 9.96 -12.67 -15.67
CA ASP A 243 10.62 -11.55 -15.03
C ASP A 243 9.87 -10.23 -15.33
N SER A 244 10.20 -9.16 -14.61
CA SER A 244 9.57 -7.86 -14.77
C SER A 244 10.40 -6.70 -14.22
N MET A 245 10.21 -5.53 -14.79
CA MET A 245 10.76 -4.27 -14.30
C MET A 245 9.64 -3.33 -13.87
N ILE A 246 9.84 -2.64 -12.74
CA ILE A 246 8.89 -1.66 -12.18
C ILE A 246 9.45 -0.26 -12.40
N PHE A 247 8.59 0.63 -12.89
CA PHE A 247 8.92 2.01 -13.21
C PHE A 247 7.99 2.95 -12.46
N THR A 248 8.56 3.85 -11.68
CA THR A 248 7.80 4.89 -10.96
C THR A 248 7.25 5.89 -11.95
N VAL A 249 5.94 6.17 -11.85
CA VAL A 249 5.31 7.30 -12.56
C VAL A 249 5.32 8.54 -11.68
N GLY A 250 4.98 8.38 -10.39
CA GLY A 250 5.08 9.43 -9.40
C GLY A 250 4.01 9.35 -8.31
N SER A 251 4.09 10.27 -7.37
CA SER A 251 3.14 10.39 -6.26
C SER A 251 2.51 11.78 -6.22
N ARG A 252 1.24 11.85 -5.80
CA ARG A 252 0.44 13.09 -5.73
C ARG A 252 -0.41 13.08 -4.47
N ARG A 253 -0.51 14.24 -3.81
CA ARG A 253 -1.50 14.50 -2.78
C ARG A 253 -2.62 15.37 -3.36
N VAL A 254 -3.85 15.16 -2.92
CA VAL A 254 -5.05 15.89 -3.38
C VAL A 254 -5.72 16.56 -2.18
N ASP A 255 -6.00 17.86 -2.30
CA ASP A 255 -6.56 18.65 -1.19
C ASP A 255 -8.08 18.48 -1.04
N ASN A 256 -8.80 18.19 -2.12
CA ASN A 256 -10.25 17.98 -2.14
C ASN A 256 -10.59 16.52 -2.48
N PRO A 257 -10.40 15.57 -1.55
CA PRO A 257 -10.52 14.13 -1.82
C PRO A 257 -11.94 13.70 -2.24
N ASP A 258 -12.98 14.41 -1.81
CA ASP A 258 -14.37 14.05 -2.08
C ASP A 258 -14.94 14.55 -3.41
N ASN A 259 -14.29 15.55 -4.04
CA ASN A 259 -14.75 16.06 -5.33
C ASN A 259 -14.49 15.02 -6.43
N PRO A 260 -15.44 14.58 -7.26
CA PRO A 260 -15.14 13.70 -8.39
C PRO A 260 -14.11 14.32 -9.35
N GLY A 261 -13.42 13.48 -10.12
CA GLY A 261 -12.47 13.95 -11.12
C GLY A 261 -11.39 12.94 -11.46
N SER A 262 -10.22 13.46 -11.80
CA SER A 262 -9.05 12.65 -12.14
C SER A 262 -7.80 13.16 -11.44
N VAL A 263 -6.77 12.31 -11.37
CA VAL A 263 -5.43 12.65 -10.90
C VAL A 263 -4.45 12.37 -12.03
N SER A 264 -3.64 13.38 -12.37
CA SER A 264 -2.63 13.29 -13.42
C SER A 264 -1.22 13.31 -12.85
N PHE A 265 -0.38 12.47 -13.45
CA PHE A 265 1.06 12.36 -13.23
C PHE A 265 1.78 12.60 -14.56
N VAL A 266 3.06 12.95 -14.46
CA VAL A 266 3.94 13.07 -15.63
C VAL A 266 5.11 12.14 -15.40
N MET A 267 5.32 11.20 -16.32
CA MET A 267 6.50 10.33 -16.35
C MET A 267 7.40 10.70 -17.52
N SER A 268 8.66 10.26 -17.47
CA SER A 268 9.59 10.33 -18.60
C SER A 268 9.66 8.96 -19.29
N PRO A 269 9.12 8.81 -20.51
CA PRO A 269 9.28 7.60 -21.30
C PRO A 269 10.73 7.19 -21.56
N LYS A 270 11.66 8.16 -21.66
CA LYS A 270 13.10 7.91 -21.83
C LYS A 270 13.69 7.00 -20.73
N GLU A 271 13.22 7.13 -19.49
CA GLU A 271 13.67 6.30 -18.36
C GLU A 271 13.41 4.80 -18.56
N PHE A 272 12.40 4.45 -19.38
CA PHE A 272 12.15 3.07 -19.75
C PHE A 272 13.36 2.44 -20.45
N PHE A 273 13.88 3.13 -21.48
CA PHE A 273 14.99 2.62 -22.28
C PHE A 273 16.31 2.66 -21.51
N ILE A 274 16.54 3.70 -20.69
CA ILE A 274 17.70 3.79 -19.78
C ILE A 274 17.74 2.57 -18.85
N ALA A 275 16.63 2.27 -18.17
CA ALA A 275 16.64 1.17 -17.21
C ALA A 275 16.78 -0.18 -17.91
N ILE A 276 16.15 -0.38 -19.07
CA ILE A 276 16.31 -1.60 -19.85
C ILE A 276 17.78 -1.80 -20.24
N ASP A 277 18.43 -0.75 -20.74
CA ASP A 277 19.83 -0.80 -21.15
C ASP A 277 20.78 -1.07 -19.97
N ARG A 278 20.47 -0.53 -18.79
CA ARG A 278 21.28 -0.67 -17.58
C ARG A 278 21.06 -1.99 -16.84
N ASP A 279 19.81 -2.38 -16.63
CA ASP A 279 19.42 -3.38 -15.63
C ASP A 279 19.14 -4.76 -16.26
N VAL A 280 18.85 -4.82 -17.56
CA VAL A 280 18.67 -6.09 -18.26
C VAL A 280 20.04 -6.60 -18.73
N PRO A 281 20.43 -7.84 -18.39
CA PRO A 281 21.68 -8.41 -18.88
C PRO A 281 21.68 -8.55 -20.40
N ASP A 282 22.83 -8.26 -21.00
CA ASP A 282 23.05 -8.47 -22.43
C ASP A 282 22.81 -9.93 -22.82
N TYR A 283 22.28 -10.10 -24.03
CA TYR A 283 21.97 -11.38 -24.61
C TYR A 283 23.16 -11.91 -25.39
N ASP A 284 23.55 -13.16 -25.11
CA ASP A 284 24.61 -13.82 -25.86
C ASP A 284 24.07 -14.38 -27.18
N PHE A 285 24.16 -13.58 -28.24
CA PHE A 285 23.77 -14.00 -29.60
C PHE A 285 24.66 -15.11 -30.17
N GLY A 286 25.87 -15.30 -29.62
CA GLY A 286 26.74 -16.42 -30.01
C GLY A 286 26.32 -17.75 -29.38
N ASN A 287 25.53 -17.69 -28.29
CA ASN A 287 25.08 -18.85 -27.53
C ASN A 287 23.64 -18.64 -27.01
N GLU A 288 22.68 -18.83 -27.92
CA GLU A 288 21.25 -18.66 -27.66
C GLU A 288 20.64 -19.76 -26.76
N SER A 289 21.00 -19.76 -25.48
CA SER A 289 20.49 -20.73 -24.48
C SER A 289 19.01 -20.52 -24.11
N PHE A 290 18.46 -19.33 -24.34
CA PHE A 290 17.05 -19.01 -24.11
C PHE A 290 16.55 -17.99 -25.13
N LYS A 291 15.24 -17.88 -25.34
CA LYS A 291 14.60 -16.79 -26.09
C LYS A 291 13.96 -15.81 -25.11
N ARG A 292 14.37 -14.54 -25.15
CA ARG A 292 13.78 -13.48 -24.32
C ARG A 292 12.60 -12.82 -25.03
N ILE A 293 11.40 -13.09 -24.55
CA ILE A 293 10.15 -12.60 -25.14
C ILE A 293 9.63 -11.41 -24.32
N ALA A 294 9.59 -10.23 -24.93
CA ALA A 294 8.99 -9.04 -24.35
C ALA A 294 7.46 -9.14 -24.33
N SER A 295 6.85 -8.62 -23.27
CA SER A 295 5.42 -8.33 -23.28
C SER A 295 5.17 -7.13 -24.21
N ASP A 296 4.14 -7.21 -25.03
CA ASP A 296 3.67 -6.10 -25.86
C ASP A 296 2.84 -5.09 -25.07
N THR A 297 2.63 -5.34 -23.79
CA THR A 297 1.81 -4.53 -22.89
C THR A 297 2.52 -4.13 -21.61
N LEU A 298 2.23 -2.91 -21.15
CA LEU A 298 2.53 -2.40 -19.81
C LEU A 298 1.32 -2.55 -18.89
N GLN A 299 1.56 -2.95 -17.64
CA GLN A 299 0.55 -2.94 -16.59
C GLN A 299 0.75 -1.70 -15.71
N TYR A 300 -0.23 -0.82 -15.66
CA TYR A 300 -0.19 0.34 -14.77
C TYR A 300 -0.91 0.00 -13.46
N PHE A 301 -0.40 0.55 -12.37
CA PHE A 301 -0.92 0.40 -11.01
C PHE A 301 -1.22 1.77 -10.42
N LEU A 302 -2.25 1.82 -9.59
CA LEU A 302 -2.56 2.95 -8.74
C LEU A 302 -2.82 2.46 -7.33
N GLU A 303 -2.13 3.06 -6.39
CA GLU A 303 -2.33 2.88 -4.96
C GLU A 303 -2.85 4.19 -4.40
N VAL A 304 -3.96 4.12 -3.65
CA VAL A 304 -4.60 5.28 -3.04
C VAL A 304 -4.70 5.06 -1.54
N ALA A 305 -4.33 6.08 -0.78
CA ALA A 305 -4.44 6.14 0.67
C ALA A 305 -5.47 7.18 1.09
N ASP A 306 -6.26 6.86 2.11
CA ASP A 306 -7.13 7.84 2.76
C ASP A 306 -6.31 8.82 3.61
N ASN A 307 -6.99 9.74 4.30
CA ASN A 307 -6.32 10.73 5.13
C ASN A 307 -5.54 10.11 6.30
N ASN A 308 -6.07 9.05 6.95
CA ASN A 308 -5.45 8.44 8.11
C ASN A 308 -4.14 7.74 7.73
N LEU A 309 -4.17 6.95 6.65
CA LEU A 309 -2.97 6.30 6.11
C LEU A 309 -1.97 7.31 5.57
N ALA A 310 -2.42 8.34 4.84
CA ALA A 310 -1.53 9.39 4.34
C ALA A 310 -0.81 10.13 5.49
N THR A 311 -1.55 10.47 6.56
CA THR A 311 -1.00 11.11 7.76
C THR A 311 -0.02 10.18 8.48
N TYR A 312 -0.37 8.90 8.65
CA TYR A 312 0.51 7.92 9.26
C TYR A 312 1.83 7.77 8.47
N MET A 313 1.76 7.71 7.14
CA MET A 313 2.96 7.63 6.30
C MET A 313 3.83 8.89 6.43
N GLU A 314 3.23 10.07 6.45
CA GLU A 314 3.93 11.36 6.56
C GLU A 314 4.60 11.54 7.93
N VAL A 315 3.89 11.18 9.00
CA VAL A 315 4.42 11.27 10.35
C VAL A 315 5.60 10.32 10.54
N ASN A 316 5.57 9.13 9.95
CA ASN A 316 6.62 8.11 10.07
C ASN A 316 7.78 8.24 9.05
N GLN A 317 7.78 9.25 8.18
CA GLN A 317 8.92 9.48 7.28
C GLN A 317 10.17 9.89 8.07
N PRO A 318 11.36 9.36 7.73
CA PRO A 318 12.61 9.78 8.36
C PRO A 318 12.83 11.28 8.18
N LYS A 319 12.88 12.06 9.27
CA LYS A 319 13.25 13.47 9.23
C LYS A 319 14.75 13.61 9.42
N THR A 320 15.39 14.38 8.54
CA THR A 320 16.83 14.68 8.58
C THR A 320 17.20 15.76 9.60
N GLU A 321 16.22 16.30 10.33
CA GLU A 321 16.44 17.32 11.36
C GLU A 321 16.79 16.70 12.71
N ILE A 322 17.58 17.43 13.50
CA ILE A 322 18.17 16.98 14.77
C ILE A 322 17.07 16.62 15.77
N ILE A 323 16.98 15.33 16.07
CA ILE A 323 16.24 14.63 17.13
C ILE A 323 15.19 15.48 17.86
N GLN A 324 13.94 15.37 17.40
CA GLN A 324 12.75 15.54 18.22
C GLN A 324 12.08 14.17 18.35
N GLU A 325 11.60 13.86 19.55
CA GLU A 325 10.78 12.66 19.80
C GLU A 325 9.59 12.67 18.82
N GLN A 326 9.52 11.65 17.97
CA GLN A 326 8.54 11.59 16.88
C GLN A 326 7.18 11.25 17.48
N PRO A 327 6.16 12.12 17.36
CA PRO A 327 4.83 11.76 17.82
C PRO A 327 4.32 10.58 16.99
N GLU A 328 3.89 9.50 17.63
CA GLU A 328 3.24 8.39 16.94
C GLU A 328 1.82 8.80 16.55
N TYR A 329 1.46 8.61 15.27
CA TYR A 329 0.07 8.79 14.85
C TYR A 329 -0.74 7.53 15.18
N THR A 330 -1.84 7.71 15.92
CA THR A 330 -2.85 6.67 16.10
C THR A 330 -4.26 7.25 15.99
N ASN A 331 -5.15 6.49 15.37
CA ASN A 331 -6.60 6.73 15.37
C ASN A 331 -7.38 5.59 16.05
N VAL A 332 -6.68 4.85 16.92
CA VAL A 332 -7.22 3.76 17.72
C VAL A 332 -7.46 4.29 19.14
N GLU A 333 -8.71 4.24 19.60
CA GLU A 333 -9.10 4.63 20.95
C GLU A 333 -8.85 3.47 21.92
N ASN A 334 -8.28 3.76 23.09
CA ASN A 334 -7.84 2.78 24.10
C ASN A 334 -6.81 1.75 23.60
N GLY A 335 -6.09 2.08 22.53
CA GLY A 335 -5.01 1.27 21.96
C GLY A 335 -4.06 2.15 21.14
N ILE A 336 -3.20 1.51 20.35
CA ILE A 336 -2.32 2.19 19.41
C ILE A 336 -2.37 1.52 18.03
N GLY A 337 -1.87 2.22 17.02
CA GLY A 337 -1.79 1.75 15.63
C GLY A 337 -2.73 2.49 14.69
N LEU A 338 -3.07 1.87 13.57
CA LEU A 338 -3.74 2.50 12.44
C LEU A 338 -4.92 1.66 11.94
N PHE A 339 -6.09 2.28 11.86
CA PHE A 339 -7.24 1.73 11.15
C PHE A 339 -7.69 2.68 10.05
N ALA A 340 -7.43 2.32 8.79
CA ALA A 340 -7.58 3.21 7.66
C ALA A 340 -8.12 2.45 6.45
N SER A 341 -8.25 3.14 5.32
CA SER A 341 -8.58 2.54 4.03
C SER A 341 -7.52 2.82 2.98
N ARG A 342 -7.33 1.83 2.11
CA ARG A 342 -6.55 1.95 0.89
C ARG A 342 -7.35 1.44 -0.31
N TYR A 343 -6.90 1.76 -1.51
CA TYR A 343 -7.44 1.21 -2.73
C TYR A 343 -6.30 0.91 -3.69
N ILE A 344 -6.16 -0.35 -4.08
CA ILE A 344 -5.15 -0.78 -5.05
C ILE A 344 -5.85 -1.27 -6.31
N THR A 345 -5.53 -0.65 -7.44
CA THR A 345 -6.02 -1.07 -8.76
C THR A 345 -4.89 -1.20 -9.76
N SER A 346 -5.12 -1.97 -10.80
CA SER A 346 -4.21 -2.07 -11.92
C SER A 346 -4.98 -2.28 -13.21
N THR A 347 -4.37 -1.97 -14.35
CA THR A 347 -5.02 -2.18 -15.65
C THR A 347 -5.25 -3.66 -15.95
N ARG A 348 -4.45 -4.57 -15.35
CA ARG A 348 -4.52 -6.00 -15.64
C ARG A 348 -5.55 -6.69 -14.76
N THR A 349 -6.56 -7.32 -15.38
CA THR A 349 -7.58 -8.08 -14.67
C THR A 349 -7.36 -9.58 -14.92
N SER A 350 -7.57 -10.41 -13.90
CA SER A 350 -7.40 -11.87 -13.99
C SER A 350 -8.45 -12.56 -14.87
N LYS A 351 -9.52 -11.84 -15.23
CA LYS A 351 -10.68 -12.35 -15.97
C LYS A 351 -10.70 -11.92 -17.45
N GLN A 352 -9.73 -11.14 -17.92
CA GLN A 352 -9.69 -10.66 -19.31
C GLN A 352 -8.39 -11.03 -20.01
N ASP A 353 -8.51 -11.22 -21.32
CA ASP A 353 -7.40 -11.48 -22.25
C ASP A 353 -6.24 -10.50 -22.03
N ALA A 354 -5.00 -10.96 -22.21
CA ALA A 354 -3.80 -10.17 -21.97
C ALA A 354 -3.78 -8.88 -22.82
N PHE A 355 -4.40 -8.91 -24.00
CA PHE A 355 -4.57 -7.76 -24.91
C PHE A 355 -5.64 -6.75 -24.48
N LYS A 356 -6.51 -7.10 -23.53
CA LYS A 356 -7.57 -6.21 -23.00
C LYS A 356 -7.20 -5.55 -21.66
N SER A 357 -6.06 -5.94 -21.08
CA SER A 357 -5.76 -5.72 -19.67
C SER A 357 -4.40 -5.02 -19.44
N GLY A 358 -3.64 -4.74 -20.50
CA GLY A 358 -2.47 -3.85 -20.45
C GLY A 358 -2.65 -2.61 -21.32
N ARG A 359 -1.67 -1.71 -21.30
CA ARG A 359 -1.52 -0.67 -22.31
C ARG A 359 -0.48 -1.16 -23.33
N VAL A 360 -0.93 -1.38 -24.56
CA VAL A 360 -0.10 -1.96 -25.64
C VAL A 360 0.92 -0.91 -26.11
N PHE A 361 2.13 -1.34 -26.45
CA PHE A 361 3.12 -0.50 -27.10
C PHE A 361 2.72 -0.16 -28.52
N LYS A 362 2.85 1.12 -28.88
CA LYS A 362 2.77 1.52 -30.29
C LYS A 362 3.91 0.85 -31.06
N GLY A 363 3.66 0.50 -32.33
CA GLY A 363 4.62 -0.21 -33.18
C GLY A 363 6.04 0.34 -33.13
N GLN A 364 6.24 1.66 -33.25
CA GLN A 364 7.57 2.27 -33.18
C GLN A 364 8.23 2.08 -31.80
N THR A 365 7.50 2.25 -30.71
CA THR A 365 8.04 2.01 -29.37
C THR A 365 8.50 0.57 -29.19
N LEU A 366 7.71 -0.38 -29.70
CA LEU A 366 8.08 -1.78 -29.66
C LEU A 366 9.29 -2.08 -30.54
N GLU A 367 9.33 -1.56 -31.77
CA GLU A 367 10.46 -1.76 -32.68
C GLU A 367 11.76 -1.15 -32.12
N GLU A 368 11.70 -0.02 -31.41
CA GLU A 368 12.86 0.52 -30.68
C GLU A 368 13.32 -0.40 -29.56
N LEU A 369 12.39 -0.95 -28.76
CA LEU A 369 12.74 -1.93 -27.71
C LEU A 369 13.45 -3.15 -28.30
N LEU A 370 12.97 -3.67 -29.44
CA LEU A 370 13.51 -4.88 -30.07
C LEU A 370 14.81 -4.63 -30.83
N TYR A 371 14.97 -3.47 -31.48
CA TYR A 371 16.00 -3.27 -32.51
C TYR A 371 16.81 -1.98 -32.39
N SER A 372 16.49 -1.08 -31.44
CA SER A 372 17.17 0.21 -31.23
C SER A 372 17.40 1.00 -32.53
N ASN A 373 16.37 1.08 -33.38
CA ASN A 373 16.48 1.57 -34.75
C ASN A 373 15.47 2.67 -35.13
N GLN A 374 14.67 3.15 -34.18
CA GLN A 374 13.70 4.22 -34.39
C GLN A 374 14.23 5.57 -33.94
N VAL A 375 15.13 5.60 -32.96
CA VAL A 375 15.79 6.84 -32.53
C VAL A 375 16.95 7.20 -33.46
N VAL A 376 16.89 8.42 -34.00
CA VAL A 376 17.87 9.00 -34.90
C VAL A 376 18.77 9.92 -34.07
N SER A 377 20.01 9.50 -33.79
CA SER A 377 20.99 10.39 -33.14
C SER A 377 21.31 11.53 -34.11
N SER A 378 20.99 12.76 -33.73
CA SER A 378 21.17 13.95 -34.58
C SER A 378 22.27 14.89 -34.08
N GLY A 379 22.92 14.59 -32.94
CA GLY A 379 24.09 15.31 -32.45
C GLY A 379 25.02 14.49 -31.56
N ASP A 380 26.23 15.01 -31.32
CA ASP A 380 27.30 14.39 -30.52
C ASP A 380 26.95 14.21 -29.02
N ASP A 381 25.82 14.77 -28.56
CA ASP A 381 25.29 14.68 -27.18
C ASP A 381 24.03 13.77 -27.06
N ASP A 382 23.59 13.12 -28.14
CA ASP A 382 22.37 12.29 -28.11
C ASP A 382 22.66 10.87 -27.60
N GLU A 383 22.30 10.60 -26.34
CA GLU A 383 22.38 9.26 -25.74
C GLU A 383 21.41 8.28 -26.43
N LYS A 384 21.96 7.31 -27.16
CA LYS A 384 21.23 6.17 -27.71
C LYS A 384 21.34 4.97 -26.76
N TYR A 385 20.21 4.35 -26.43
CA TYR A 385 20.17 3.16 -25.56
C TYR A 385 20.08 1.89 -26.41
N TYR A 386 21.05 1.00 -26.26
CA TYR A 386 21.20 -0.18 -27.12
C TYR A 386 20.41 -1.37 -26.58
N THR A 387 19.09 -1.20 -26.45
CA THR A 387 18.17 -2.27 -26.04
C THR A 387 18.21 -3.50 -26.95
N VAL A 388 18.67 -3.35 -28.20
CA VAL A 388 18.95 -4.45 -29.12
C VAL A 388 19.92 -5.49 -28.54
N ASN A 389 20.91 -5.06 -27.74
CA ASN A 389 21.86 -5.96 -27.09
C ASN A 389 21.18 -6.85 -26.03
N LYS A 390 19.97 -6.50 -25.60
CA LYS A 390 19.22 -7.26 -24.59
C LYS A 390 18.47 -8.45 -25.17
N GLY A 391 18.47 -8.60 -26.50
CA GLY A 391 17.92 -9.76 -27.21
C GLY A 391 16.42 -9.95 -27.01
N PHE A 392 15.66 -8.86 -26.88
CA PHE A 392 14.20 -8.97 -26.83
C PHE A 392 13.63 -9.38 -28.19
N THR A 393 12.63 -10.26 -28.16
CA THR A 393 11.84 -10.65 -29.34
C THR A 393 10.36 -10.81 -29.00
N ARG A 394 9.54 -11.13 -30.02
CA ARG A 394 8.12 -11.48 -29.90
C ARG A 394 7.77 -12.62 -30.86
N PRO A 395 6.67 -13.37 -30.62
CA PRO A 395 6.23 -14.40 -31.56
C PRO A 395 6.13 -13.85 -33.00
N GLY A 396 6.75 -14.55 -33.95
CA GLY A 396 6.80 -14.15 -35.37
C GLY A 396 7.83 -13.08 -35.73
N ARG A 397 8.71 -12.68 -34.81
CA ARG A 397 9.88 -11.82 -35.07
C ARG A 397 11.17 -12.57 -34.74
N CYS A 398 12.27 -12.20 -35.39
CA CYS A 398 13.60 -12.70 -35.03
C CYS A 398 14.16 -11.97 -33.82
N ASN A 399 15.17 -12.59 -33.20
CA ASN A 399 16.01 -12.02 -32.15
C ASN A 399 17.45 -11.88 -32.69
N ASP A 400 17.73 -10.83 -33.46
CA ASP A 400 19.06 -10.65 -34.08
C ASP A 400 19.50 -9.17 -33.96
N ALA A 401 20.70 -8.96 -33.39
CA ALA A 401 21.32 -7.65 -33.28
C ALA A 401 21.75 -7.03 -34.63
N LEU A 402 21.98 -7.86 -35.65
CA LEU A 402 22.49 -7.45 -36.97
C LEU A 402 21.39 -7.06 -37.97
N GLN A 403 20.12 -6.96 -37.55
CA GLN A 403 18.98 -6.61 -38.40
C GLN A 403 18.82 -7.50 -39.66
N THR A 404 19.40 -8.71 -39.70
CA THR A 404 19.40 -9.55 -40.92
C THR A 404 18.04 -10.20 -41.22
N CYS A 405 17.12 -10.15 -40.25
CA CYS A 405 15.71 -10.56 -40.41
C CYS A 405 14.77 -9.37 -40.73
N LYS A 406 15.03 -8.63 -41.81
CA LYS A 406 14.05 -7.68 -42.38
C LYS A 406 13.18 -8.34 -43.44
#